data_AF-A0A8E2HB82-F1
#
_entry.id   AF-A0A8E2HB82-F1
#
_cell.length_a   1.000
_cell.length_b   1.000
_cell.length_c   1.000
_cell.angle_alpha   90.00
_cell.angle_beta   90.00
_cell.angle_gamma   90.00
#
_symmetry.space_group_name_H-M   'P 1'
#
loop_
_entity.id
_entity.type
_entity.pdbx_description
1 polymer ?
#
loop_
_entity_poly.entity_id
_entity_poly.type
_entity_poly.pdbx_seq_one_letter_code
_entity_poly.pdbx_strand_id
1 'polypeptide(L)'
;MLRTTLASLIAFAAIVGGAQQASAQARRQIFVQNACPRPLRVLLDYTDHKGLHDQGWYYFNPRESSYLRAPTGEKLTQIEDIPLYAYAETTDAGRKLHWQGNGPEMKRDGGIYRSMPLTTRVDGDGDILARITCD
;
A
#
# COMPACT_ATOMS: atom_id res chain seq x y z
N MET A 1 5.36 -64.87 -44.44
CA MET A 1 4.43 -63.71 -44.44
C MET A 1 4.34 -63.19 -43.02
N LEU A 2 4.85 -61.98 -42.79
CA LEU A 2 4.94 -61.31 -41.50
C LEU A 2 3.58 -60.67 -41.16
N ARG A 3 3.01 -60.92 -39.96
CA ARG A 3 1.88 -60.15 -39.44
C ARG A 3 2.12 -59.75 -37.98
N THR A 4 2.44 -58.48 -37.85
CA THR A 4 2.56 -57.62 -36.67
C THR A 4 1.19 -57.25 -36.12
N THR A 5 1.02 -57.19 -34.79
CA THR A 5 0.15 -56.24 -34.01
C THR A 5 -0.09 -56.80 -32.60
N LEU A 6 -0.19 -56.05 -31.51
CA LEU A 6 0.23 -54.70 -31.10
C LEU A 6 0.00 -54.69 -29.58
N ALA A 7 1.01 -54.37 -28.78
CA ALA A 7 0.88 -54.27 -27.32
C ALA A 7 0.26 -52.92 -26.95
N SER A 8 -0.91 -52.92 -26.31
CA SER A 8 -1.55 -51.71 -25.80
C SER A 8 -1.03 -51.40 -24.40
N LEU A 9 -0.05 -50.48 -24.31
CA LEU A 9 0.28 -49.77 -23.08
C LEU A 9 -0.90 -48.85 -22.72
N ILE A 10 -1.53 -49.07 -21.57
CA ILE A 10 -2.45 -48.11 -20.95
C ILE A 10 -1.58 -47.10 -20.20
N ALA A 11 -1.36 -45.94 -20.81
CA ALA A 11 -0.67 -44.82 -20.19
C ALA A 11 -1.59 -44.13 -19.17
N PHE A 12 -1.24 -44.23 -17.88
CA PHE A 12 -1.74 -43.34 -16.84
C PHE A 12 -1.18 -41.94 -17.07
N ALA A 13 -2.00 -41.03 -17.58
CA ALA A 13 -1.71 -39.60 -17.57
C ALA A 13 -2.69 -38.93 -16.59
N ALA A 14 -2.37 -38.99 -15.30
CA ALA A 14 -2.97 -38.12 -14.30
C ALA A 14 -2.44 -36.71 -14.56
N ILE A 15 -3.19 -35.93 -15.33
CA ILE A 15 -2.95 -34.49 -15.51
C ILE A 15 -3.38 -33.84 -14.20
N VAL A 16 -2.46 -33.80 -13.23
CA VAL A 16 -2.58 -32.95 -12.05
C VAL A 16 -2.33 -31.53 -12.56
N GLY A 17 -3.37 -30.94 -13.15
CA GLY A 17 -3.38 -29.53 -13.50
C GLY A 17 -3.28 -28.75 -12.22
N GLY A 18 -2.06 -28.33 -11.87
CA GLY A 18 -1.82 -27.38 -10.80
C GLY A 18 -2.57 -26.10 -11.16
N ALA A 19 -3.71 -25.89 -10.54
CA ALA A 19 -4.36 -24.59 -10.51
C ALA A 19 -3.38 -23.64 -9.84
N GLN A 20 -2.65 -22.85 -10.62
CA GLN A 20 -1.98 -21.67 -10.12
C GLN A 20 -3.09 -20.76 -9.57
N GLN A 21 -3.33 -20.83 -8.27
CA GLN A 21 -4.13 -19.84 -7.58
C GLN A 21 -3.44 -18.50 -7.83
N ALA A 22 -4.03 -17.69 -8.71
CA ALA A 22 -3.78 -16.27 -8.70
C ALA A 22 -4.19 -15.79 -7.30
N SER A 23 -3.22 -15.62 -6.41
CA SER A 23 -3.46 -15.10 -5.07
C SER A 23 -4.03 -13.70 -5.27
N ALA A 24 -5.34 -13.55 -5.07
CA ALA A 24 -5.96 -12.25 -5.06
C ALA A 24 -5.18 -11.39 -4.05
N GLN A 25 -4.60 -10.29 -4.51
CA GLN A 25 -3.77 -9.45 -3.65
C GLN A 25 -4.60 -8.98 -2.46
N ALA A 26 -4.06 -9.15 -1.25
CA ALA A 26 -4.77 -8.81 -0.03
C ALA A 26 -5.00 -7.29 0.03
N ARG A 27 -6.21 -6.91 0.46
CA ARG A 27 -6.62 -5.52 0.66
C ARG A 27 -6.77 -5.27 2.15
N ARG A 28 -6.13 -4.21 2.63
CA ARG A 28 -6.02 -3.92 4.07
C ARG A 28 -6.31 -2.46 4.33
N GLN A 29 -6.83 -2.13 5.52
CA GLN A 29 -7.08 -0.74 5.87
C GLN A 29 -5.75 -0.02 6.10
N ILE A 30 -5.72 1.28 5.84
CA ILE A 30 -4.51 2.08 6.02
C ILE A 30 -4.57 2.73 7.41
N PHE A 31 -3.67 2.31 8.30
CA PHE A 31 -3.50 2.87 9.63
C PHE A 31 -2.19 3.65 9.68
N VAL A 32 -2.28 4.95 9.94
CA VAL A 32 -1.11 5.84 9.99
C VAL A 32 -0.81 6.20 11.43
N GLN A 33 0.45 6.08 11.81
CA GLN A 33 0.97 6.49 13.10
C GLN A 33 1.99 7.60 12.93
N ASN A 34 1.67 8.79 13.46
CA ASN A 34 2.66 9.83 13.68
C ASN A 34 3.48 9.47 14.93
N ALA A 35 4.64 8.85 14.75
CA ALA A 35 5.57 8.60 15.84
C ALA A 35 6.49 9.79 16.13
N CYS A 36 6.44 10.85 15.33
CA CYS A 36 7.12 12.10 15.64
C CYS A 36 6.45 12.81 16.83
N PRO A 37 7.22 13.45 17.74
CA PRO A 37 6.67 14.25 18.83
C PRO A 37 6.12 15.62 18.39
N ARG A 38 5.92 15.84 17.08
CA ARG A 38 5.47 17.11 16.49
C ARG A 38 4.24 16.88 15.61
N PRO A 39 3.37 17.88 15.45
CA PRO A 39 2.21 17.75 14.57
C PRO A 39 2.67 17.68 13.11
N LEU A 40 2.02 16.82 12.34
CA LEU A 40 2.32 16.58 10.93
C LEU A 40 1.08 16.85 10.07
N ARG A 41 1.32 17.25 8.82
CA ARG A 41 0.37 17.03 7.72
C ARG A 41 0.95 16.07 6.71
N VAL A 42 0.12 15.20 6.17
CA VAL A 42 0.50 14.11 5.26
C VAL A 42 -0.39 14.16 4.04
N LEU A 43 0.23 14.17 2.86
CA LEU A 43 -0.39 13.97 1.57
C LEU A 43 -0.04 12.55 1.13
N LEU A 44 -1.02 11.74 0.75
CA LEU A 44 -0.81 10.32 0.51
C LEU A 44 -1.49 9.84 -0.77
N ASP A 45 -0.78 9.01 -1.52
CA ASP A 45 -1.25 8.28 -2.69
C ASP A 45 -1.35 6.80 -2.33
N TYR A 46 -2.53 6.21 -2.58
CA TYR A 46 -2.80 4.80 -2.35
C TYR A 46 -3.43 4.16 -3.58
N THR A 47 -3.25 2.86 -3.74
CA THR A 47 -3.83 2.05 -4.80
C THR A 47 -4.81 1.03 -4.24
N ASP A 48 -6.04 1.07 -4.74
CA ASP A 48 -7.05 0.05 -4.48
C ASP A 48 -7.52 -0.63 -5.79
N HIS A 49 -8.63 -1.37 -5.73
CA HIS A 49 -9.21 -2.05 -6.89
C HIS A 49 -9.61 -1.14 -8.07
N LYS A 50 -9.80 0.16 -7.84
CA LYS A 50 -10.13 1.17 -8.86
C LYS A 50 -8.88 1.86 -9.42
N GLY A 51 -7.70 1.57 -8.86
CA GLY A 51 -6.43 2.14 -9.29
C GLY A 51 -5.82 3.07 -8.25
N LEU A 52 -4.95 3.96 -8.72
CA LEU A 52 -4.25 4.96 -7.92
C LEU A 52 -5.20 6.11 -7.55
N HIS A 53 -5.19 6.50 -6.29
CA HIS A 53 -5.98 7.60 -5.75
C HIS A 53 -5.07 8.60 -5.06
N ASP A 54 -5.31 9.87 -5.35
CA ASP A 54 -4.71 11.00 -4.65
C ASP A 54 -5.69 11.50 -3.57
N GLN A 55 -5.23 11.63 -2.32
CA GLN A 55 -6.07 12.16 -1.24
C GLN A 55 -5.64 13.56 -0.81
N GLY A 56 -6.53 14.24 -0.11
CA GLY A 56 -6.25 15.53 0.51
C GLY A 56 -5.24 15.43 1.66
N TRP A 57 -5.05 16.56 2.34
CA TRP A 57 -4.21 16.61 3.53
C TRP A 57 -4.87 15.88 4.70
N TYR A 58 -4.12 14.95 5.29
CA TYR A 58 -4.39 14.40 6.61
C TYR A 58 -3.55 15.13 7.65
N TYR A 59 -4.13 15.38 8.82
CA TYR A 59 -3.46 16.08 9.91
C TYR A 59 -3.37 15.17 11.12
N PHE A 60 -2.20 15.14 11.74
CA PHE A 60 -1.92 14.33 12.91
C PHE A 60 -1.27 15.18 13.99
N ASN A 61 -1.84 15.16 15.19
CA ASN A 61 -1.19 15.68 16.38
C ASN A 61 0.04 14.83 16.75
N PRO A 62 0.92 15.33 17.63
CA PRO A 62 2.02 14.54 18.16
C PRO A 62 1.53 13.19 18.70
N ARG A 63 2.18 12.10 18.28
CA ARG A 63 1.86 10.73 18.73
C ARG A 63 0.45 10.23 18.37
N GLU A 64 -0.26 10.94 17.51
CA GLU A 64 -1.58 10.52 17.04
C GLU A 64 -1.44 9.34 16.06
N SER A 65 -2.43 8.44 16.11
CA SER A 65 -2.59 7.38 15.14
C SER A 65 -4.05 7.26 14.75
N SER A 66 -4.32 7.07 13.46
CA SER A 66 -5.68 6.95 12.97
C SER A 66 -5.75 6.16 11.68
N TYR A 67 -6.93 5.60 11.42
CA TYR A 67 -7.27 5.08 10.10
C TYR A 67 -7.47 6.23 9.15
N LEU A 68 -6.87 6.16 7.97
CA LEU A 68 -7.19 7.10 6.92
C LEU A 68 -8.61 6.88 6.43
N ARG A 69 -9.32 7.97 6.18
CA ARG A 69 -10.70 7.96 5.73
C ARG A 69 -10.86 8.81 4.48
N ALA A 70 -11.72 8.36 3.59
CA ALA A 70 -12.24 9.16 2.51
C ALA A 70 -13.12 10.30 3.07
N PRO A 71 -13.42 11.33 2.27
CA PRO A 71 -14.40 12.36 2.64
C PRO A 71 -15.78 11.81 3.02
N THR A 72 -16.13 10.62 2.52
CA THR A 72 -17.37 9.89 2.87
C THR A 72 -17.36 9.30 4.27
N GLY A 73 -16.20 9.27 4.95
CA GLY A 73 -16.01 8.65 6.27
C GLY A 73 -15.59 7.18 6.22
N GLU A 74 -15.61 6.55 5.04
CA GLU A 74 -15.15 5.18 4.84
C GLU A 74 -13.64 5.08 5.04
N LYS A 75 -13.18 3.97 5.65
CA LYS A 75 -11.74 3.72 5.81
C LYS A 75 -11.12 3.41 4.45
N LEU A 76 -9.97 4.02 4.19
CA LEU A 76 -9.21 3.74 2.99
C LEU A 76 -8.54 2.37 3.06
N THR A 77 -8.45 1.72 1.91
CA THR A 77 -7.78 0.43 1.76
C THR A 77 -6.69 0.50 0.71
N GLN A 78 -5.63 -0.28 0.93
CA GLN A 78 -4.48 -0.39 0.05
C GLN A 78 -4.26 -1.87 -0.32
N ILE A 79 -3.80 -2.10 -1.55
CA ILE A 79 -3.28 -3.41 -1.97
C ILE A 79 -1.91 -3.62 -1.31
N GLU A 80 -1.76 -4.69 -0.52
CA GLU A 80 -0.60 -4.94 0.37
C GLU A 80 0.76 -4.82 -0.34
N ASP A 81 0.89 -5.38 -1.54
CA ASP A 81 2.16 -5.44 -2.27
C ASP A 81 2.46 -4.17 -3.11
N ILE A 82 1.60 -3.17 -3.04
CA ILE A 82 1.81 -1.89 -3.75
C ILE A 82 2.37 -0.86 -2.77
N PRO A 83 3.46 -0.16 -3.11
CA PRO A 83 4.01 0.87 -2.23
C PRO A 83 2.99 1.97 -1.94
N LEU A 84 2.89 2.35 -0.67
CA LEU A 84 2.14 3.50 -0.20
C LEU A 84 3.07 4.73 -0.29
N TYR A 85 2.73 5.72 -1.10
CA TYR A 85 3.55 6.91 -1.26
C TYR A 85 2.98 8.07 -0.44
N ALA A 86 3.86 8.86 0.17
CA ALA A 86 3.44 10.07 0.85
C ALA A 86 4.48 11.18 0.77
N TYR A 87 3.97 12.41 0.83
CA TYR A 87 4.70 13.58 1.27
C TYR A 87 4.22 13.94 2.68
N ALA A 88 5.12 14.28 3.59
CA ALA A 88 4.72 14.81 4.89
C ALA A 88 5.59 15.99 5.31
N GLU A 89 5.05 16.83 6.19
CA GLU A 89 5.81 17.90 6.84
C GLU A 89 5.28 18.24 8.23
N THR A 90 6.16 18.78 9.07
CA THR A 90 5.75 19.36 10.36
C THR A 90 4.97 20.65 10.16
N THR A 91 3.95 20.88 11.00
CA THR A 91 3.04 22.05 10.89
C THR A 91 3.19 23.10 12.00
N ASP A 92 4.07 22.86 12.97
CA ASP A 92 4.38 23.80 14.05
C ASP A 92 5.46 24.84 13.65
N ALA A 93 5.72 25.80 14.55
CA ALA A 93 6.63 26.93 14.32
C ALA A 93 8.13 26.59 14.43
N GLY A 94 8.49 25.33 14.70
CA GLY A 94 9.88 24.88 14.79
C GLY A 94 10.54 24.72 13.42
N ARG A 95 11.76 24.15 13.39
CA ARG A 95 12.43 23.78 12.13
C ARG A 95 11.51 22.88 11.30
N LYS A 96 11.25 23.24 10.05
CA LYS A 96 10.41 22.45 9.17
C LYS A 96 11.12 21.13 8.82
N LEU A 97 10.48 20.01 9.12
CA LEU A 97 10.93 18.69 8.68
C LEU A 97 10.04 18.23 7.52
N HIS A 98 10.63 17.53 6.56
CA HIS A 98 9.96 17.04 5.37
C HIS A 98 10.30 15.57 5.15
N TRP A 99 9.28 14.79 4.84
CA TRP A 99 9.42 13.42 4.34
C TRP A 99 9.05 13.46 2.87
N GLN A 100 10.08 13.45 2.03
CA GLN A 100 9.98 13.59 0.59
C GLN A 100 11.13 12.81 -0.07
N GLY A 101 10.98 12.42 -1.33
CA GLY A 101 12.01 11.62 -1.98
C GLY A 101 11.74 11.34 -3.46
N ASN A 102 12.09 10.13 -3.87
CA ASN A 102 12.06 9.70 -5.28
C ASN A 102 10.74 9.03 -5.69
N GLY A 103 9.64 9.33 -4.99
CA GLY A 103 8.32 8.89 -5.37
C GLY A 103 7.70 9.75 -6.49
N PRO A 104 6.47 9.44 -6.93
CA PRO A 104 5.74 10.27 -7.87
C PRO A 104 5.51 11.69 -7.33
N GLU A 105 5.40 12.64 -8.25
CA GLU A 105 5.01 14.01 -7.93
C GLU A 105 3.50 14.08 -7.67
N MET A 106 3.12 14.62 -6.53
CA MET A 106 1.73 14.84 -6.13
C MET A 106 1.39 16.32 -6.34
N LYS A 107 0.25 16.60 -6.98
CA LYS A 107 -0.23 17.97 -7.21
C LYS A 107 -1.40 18.27 -6.29
N ARG A 108 -1.28 19.26 -5.42
CA ARG A 108 -2.34 19.66 -4.48
C ARG A 108 -2.28 21.15 -4.20
N ASP A 109 -3.42 21.83 -4.25
CA ASP A 109 -3.56 23.27 -3.96
C ASP A 109 -2.58 24.18 -4.73
N GLY A 110 -2.25 23.81 -5.98
CA GLY A 110 -1.28 24.53 -6.82
C GLY A 110 0.20 24.24 -6.51
N GLY A 111 0.49 23.42 -5.50
CA GLY A 111 1.83 22.94 -5.17
C GLY A 111 2.17 21.61 -5.83
N ILE A 112 3.48 21.35 -5.98
CA ILE A 112 4.06 20.07 -6.40
C ILE A 112 4.86 19.51 -5.23
N TYR A 113 4.50 18.31 -4.79
CA TYR A 113 5.10 17.63 -3.65
C TYR A 113 5.77 16.34 -4.11
N ARG A 114 7.06 16.19 -3.83
CA ARG A 114 7.78 14.95 -4.15
C ARG A 114 7.53 13.93 -3.06
N SER A 115 6.73 12.91 -3.35
CA SER A 115 6.46 11.86 -2.39
C SER A 115 7.68 10.95 -2.19
N MET A 116 7.60 10.08 -1.18
CA MET A 116 8.50 8.95 -0.98
C MET A 116 7.68 7.73 -0.59
N PRO A 117 8.16 6.51 -0.85
CA PRO A 117 7.51 5.32 -0.32
C PRO A 117 7.59 5.33 1.20
N LEU A 118 6.45 5.10 1.86
CA LEU A 118 6.40 4.91 3.31
C LEU A 118 6.90 3.52 3.67
N THR A 119 7.64 3.43 4.77
CA THR A 119 7.92 2.14 5.40
C THR A 119 6.62 1.64 6.03
N THR A 120 6.13 0.51 5.54
CA THR A 120 4.89 -0.09 6.01
C THR A 120 5.11 -1.52 6.48
N ARG A 121 4.20 -1.99 7.34
CA ARG A 121 4.10 -3.39 7.74
C ARG A 121 2.64 -3.75 7.97
N VAL A 122 2.32 -5.04 7.92
CA VAL A 122 1.03 -5.53 8.43
C VAL A 122 1.09 -5.59 9.96
N ASP A 123 0.05 -5.10 10.63
CA ASP A 123 -0.06 -5.17 12.09
C ASP A 123 -0.85 -6.40 12.58
N GLY A 124 -1.12 -6.46 13.88
CA GLY A 124 -1.80 -7.60 14.50
C GLY A 124 -3.28 -7.73 14.12
N ASP A 125 -3.90 -6.62 13.68
CA ASP A 125 -5.29 -6.58 13.21
C ASP A 125 -5.38 -6.93 11.71
N GLY A 126 -4.23 -7.07 11.04
CA GLY A 126 -4.14 -7.34 9.62
C GLY A 126 -4.24 -6.07 8.78
N ASP A 127 -3.97 -4.90 9.34
CA ASP A 127 -3.99 -3.63 8.62
C ASP A 127 -2.59 -3.17 8.23
N ILE A 128 -2.51 -2.29 7.22
CA ILE A 128 -1.25 -1.69 6.82
C ILE A 128 -0.94 -0.55 7.78
N LEU A 129 0.04 -0.77 8.65
CA LEU A 129 0.61 0.27 9.50
C LEU A 129 1.72 1.01 8.75
N ALA A 130 1.51 2.30 8.53
CA ALA A 130 2.54 3.23 8.08
C ALA A 130 2.97 4.13 9.24
N ARG A 131 4.25 4.08 9.59
CA ARG A 131 4.81 4.84 10.72
C ARG A 131 5.71 5.95 10.20
N ILE A 132 5.46 7.19 10.64
CA ILE A 132 6.27 8.36 10.30
C ILE A 132 7.06 8.78 11.56
N THR A 133 8.39 8.82 11.46
CA THR A 133 9.31 9.16 12.57
C THR A 133 10.13 10.40 12.23
N CYS A 134 10.71 11.07 13.23
CA CYS A 134 11.41 12.37 13.08
C CYS A 134 12.93 12.24 13.05
N ASP A 135 13.40 11.03 12.73
CA ASP A 135 14.78 10.57 12.89
C ASP A 135 15.63 10.93 11.67
#